data_AF-A0A496SKB3-F1
#
_entry.id   AF-A0A496SKB3-F1
#
_cell.length_a   1.000
_cell.length_b   1.000
_cell.length_c   1.000
_cell.angle_alpha   90.00
_cell.angle_beta   90.00
_cell.angle_gamma   90.00
#
_symmetry.space_group_name_H-M   'P 1'
#
loop_
_entity.id
_entity.type
_entity.pdbx_description
1 polymer ?
#
loop_
_entity_poly.entity_id
_entity_poly.type
_entity_poly.pdbx_seq_one_letter_code
_entity_poly.pdbx_strand_id
1 'polypeptide(L)'
;MRRKRTKKWFKPKRHSGFRKEYSIQKNLRVMYRRTPKNWTPKRKWLRVGRQAQALANVTQDKETERKARRVAEEAFRKARRYKK
;
A
#
# COMPACT_ATOMS: atom_id res chain seq x y z
N MET A 1 -23.80 -8.72 -21.08
CA MET A 1 -23.70 -7.47 -20.26
C MET A 1 -22.24 -7.17 -19.90
N ARG A 2 -21.62 -6.15 -20.51
CA ARG A 2 -20.30 -5.63 -20.08
C ARG A 2 -20.49 -4.83 -18.78
N ARG A 3 -20.03 -5.37 -17.63
CA ARG A 3 -20.02 -4.64 -16.35
C ARG A 3 -19.26 -3.31 -16.54
N LYS A 4 -19.96 -2.16 -16.45
CA LYS A 4 -19.34 -0.82 -16.42
C LYS A 4 -18.25 -0.83 -15.34
N ARG A 5 -16.97 -0.74 -15.73
CA ARG A 5 -15.86 -0.61 -14.79
C ARG A 5 -16.02 0.72 -14.07
N THR A 6 -16.51 0.72 -12.83
CA THR A 6 -16.47 1.89 -11.96
C THR A 6 -15.03 2.38 -11.89
N LYS A 7 -14.78 3.61 -12.37
CA LYS A 7 -13.46 4.26 -12.25
C LYS A 7 -13.16 4.40 -10.75
N LYS A 8 -12.44 3.45 -10.17
CA LYS A 8 -11.94 3.57 -8.80
C LYS A 8 -11.05 4.82 -8.74
N TRP A 9 -11.42 5.79 -7.91
CA TRP A 9 -10.67 7.04 -7.69
C TRP A 9 -9.20 6.76 -7.35
N PHE A 10 -8.97 5.73 -6.54
CA PHE A 10 -7.64 5.27 -6.21
C PHE A 10 -7.28 4.08 -7.10
N LYS A 11 -6.23 4.25 -7.93
CA LYS A 11 -5.59 3.14 -8.68
C LYS A 11 -4.32 2.72 -7.93
N PRO A 12 -4.38 1.70 -7.04
CA PRO A 12 -3.24 1.34 -6.21
C PRO A 12 -2.00 0.97 -7.03
N LYS A 13 -2.21 0.31 -8.19
CA LYS A 13 -1.15 -0.04 -9.14
C LYS A 13 -0.37 1.16 -9.71
N ARG A 14 -0.98 2.35 -9.80
CA ARG A 14 -0.33 3.56 -10.36
C ARG A 14 0.04 4.58 -9.29
N HIS A 15 -0.72 4.69 -8.20
CA HIS A 15 -0.56 5.79 -7.23
C HIS A 15 0.16 5.41 -5.93
N SER A 16 0.42 4.12 -5.66
CA SER A 16 1.11 3.73 -4.42
C SER A 16 2.64 3.79 -4.54
N GLY A 17 3.20 3.55 -5.74
CA GLY A 17 4.63 3.31 -5.91
C GLY A 17 5.08 1.89 -5.54
N PHE A 18 4.13 1.01 -5.25
CA PHE A 18 4.39 -0.42 -5.12
C PHE A 18 4.85 -0.99 -6.46
N ARG A 19 5.86 -1.87 -6.42
CA ARG A 19 6.31 -2.66 -7.57
C ARG A 19 6.46 -4.12 -7.19
N LYS A 20 6.08 -5.01 -8.11
CA LYS A 20 6.10 -6.48 -7.90
C LYS A 20 7.53 -6.99 -7.72
N GLU A 21 8.47 -6.39 -8.43
CA GLU A 21 9.90 -6.76 -8.44
C GLU A 21 10.61 -6.30 -7.16
N TYR A 22 10.01 -5.40 -6.39
CA TYR A 22 10.61 -4.88 -5.17
C TYR A 22 10.39 -5.83 -4.00
N SER A 23 11.40 -5.96 -3.14
CA SER A 23 11.26 -6.61 -1.85
C SER A 23 10.23 -5.88 -0.98
N ILE A 24 9.69 -6.56 0.02
CA ILE A 24 8.73 -5.98 0.98
C ILE A 24 9.32 -4.72 1.63
N GLN A 25 10.59 -4.78 2.05
CA GLN A 25 11.28 -3.65 2.66
C GLN A 25 11.44 -2.46 1.71
N LYS A 26 11.78 -2.72 0.43
CA LYS A 26 11.91 -1.67 -0.59
C LYS A 26 10.55 -1.03 -0.88
N ASN A 27 9.48 -1.82 -1.00
CA ASN A 27 8.12 -1.32 -1.15
C ASN A 27 7.69 -0.46 0.04
N LEU A 28 7.92 -0.89 1.28
CA LEU A 28 7.66 -0.08 2.47
C LEU A 28 8.39 1.27 2.43
N ARG A 29 9.68 1.26 2.07
CA ARG A 29 10.50 2.49 1.99
C ARG A 29 9.99 3.45 0.91
N VAL A 30 9.72 2.95 -0.30
CA VAL A 30 9.26 3.75 -1.44
C VAL A 30 7.88 4.33 -1.16
N MET A 31 6.93 3.50 -0.72
CA MET A 31 5.58 3.94 -0.40
C MET A 31 5.59 4.98 0.74
N TYR A 32 6.42 4.77 1.77
CA TYR A 32 6.58 5.73 2.87
C TYR A 32 7.15 7.07 2.38
N ARG A 33 8.23 7.05 1.57
CA ARG A 33 8.84 8.28 1.01
C ARG A 33 7.90 9.07 0.09
N ARG A 34 6.95 8.41 -0.55
CA ARG A 34 5.92 9.04 -1.40
C ARG A 34 4.79 9.70 -0.61
N THR A 35 4.67 9.45 0.69
CA THR A 35 3.68 10.17 1.51
C THR A 35 4.15 11.59 1.82
N PRO A 36 3.24 12.57 2.01
CA PRO A 36 3.59 13.96 2.29
C PRO A 36 4.54 14.10 3.49
N LYS A 37 5.59 14.91 3.36
CA LYS A 37 6.64 15.05 4.38
C LYS A 37 6.11 15.59 5.71
N ASN A 38 5.11 16.47 5.67
CA ASN A 38 4.45 17.09 6.83
C ASN A 38 3.57 16.12 7.65
N TRP A 39 3.35 14.89 7.19
CA TRP A 39 2.57 13.92 7.96
C TRP A 39 3.41 13.26 9.05
N THR A 40 2.78 13.01 10.20
CA THR A 40 3.38 12.25 11.28
C THR A 40 3.76 10.82 10.82
N PRO A 41 4.83 10.21 11.36
CA PRO A 41 5.23 8.86 11.00
C PRO A 41 4.09 7.85 11.10
N LYS A 42 3.27 7.94 12.16
CA LYS A 42 2.06 7.12 12.34
C LYS A 42 1.10 7.26 11.16
N ARG A 43 0.74 8.50 10.76
CA ARG A 43 -0.18 8.77 9.65
C ARG A 43 0.37 8.28 8.32
N LYS A 44 1.68 8.44 8.09
CA LYS A 44 2.36 7.92 6.89
C LYS A 44 2.24 6.40 6.80
N TRP A 45 2.58 5.67 7.87
CA TRP A 45 2.49 4.22 7.90
C TRP A 45 1.04 3.71 7.75
N LEU A 46 0.06 4.38 8.36
CA LEU A 46 -1.36 4.06 8.15
C LEU A 46 -1.78 4.21 6.68
N ARG A 47 -1.31 5.27 6.01
CA ARG A 47 -1.58 5.48 4.58
C ARG A 47 -0.97 4.37 3.74
N VAL A 48 0.31 4.05 3.96
CA VAL A 48 1.01 2.96 3.27
C VAL A 48 0.25 1.64 3.45
N GLY A 49 -0.13 1.31 4.68
CA GLY A 49 -0.91 0.10 4.99
C GLY A 49 -2.22 0.03 4.24
N ARG A 50 -3.02 1.11 4.26
CA ARG A 50 -4.29 1.19 3.53
C ARG A 50 -4.11 1.05 2.01
N GLN A 51 -3.07 1.67 1.44
CA GLN A 51 -2.79 1.58 0.01
C GLN A 51 -2.37 0.17 -0.42
N ALA A 52 -1.52 -0.48 0.37
CA ALA A 52 -1.06 -1.84 0.11
C ALA A 52 -2.21 -2.86 0.30
N GLN A 53 -3.05 -2.69 1.32
CA GLN A 53 -4.25 -3.52 1.51
C GLN A 53 -5.21 -3.36 0.34
N ALA A 54 -5.46 -2.12 -0.11
CA ALA A 54 -6.30 -1.87 -1.27
C ALA A 54 -5.72 -2.51 -2.54
N LEU A 55 -4.40 -2.52 -2.71
CA LEU A 55 -3.75 -3.21 -3.83
C LEU A 55 -3.96 -4.72 -3.76
N ALA A 56 -3.78 -5.33 -2.58
CA ALA A 56 -4.00 -6.75 -2.37
C ALA A 56 -5.45 -7.15 -2.73
N ASN A 57 -6.43 -6.36 -2.31
CA ASN A 57 -7.85 -6.66 -2.54
C ASN A 57 -8.30 -6.50 -4.01
N VAL A 58 -7.54 -5.79 -4.86
CA VAL A 58 -7.95 -5.50 -6.26
C VAL A 58 -7.07 -6.16 -7.32
N THR A 59 -5.94 -6.75 -6.93
CA THR A 59 -5.07 -7.43 -7.87
C THR A 59 -5.55 -8.85 -8.12
N GLN A 60 -5.36 -9.34 -9.34
CA GLN A 60 -5.61 -10.75 -9.69
C GLN A 60 -4.30 -11.58 -9.70
N ASP A 61 -3.14 -10.91 -9.64
CA ASP A 61 -1.84 -11.56 -9.58
C ASP A 61 -1.55 -12.01 -8.14
N LYS A 62 -1.53 -13.33 -7.91
CA LYS A 62 -1.37 -13.96 -6.59
C LYS A 62 -0.07 -13.53 -5.89
N GLU A 63 1.01 -13.35 -6.63
CA GLU A 63 2.29 -12.94 -6.07
C GLU A 63 2.24 -11.48 -5.55
N THR A 64 1.65 -10.58 -6.34
CA THR A 64 1.39 -9.19 -5.96
C THR A 64 0.44 -9.12 -4.77
N GLU A 65 -0.60 -9.96 -4.75
CA GLU A 65 -1.53 -10.03 -3.62
C GLU A 65 -0.78 -10.38 -2.33
N ARG A 66 -0.02 -11.48 -2.33
CA ARG A 66 0.75 -11.96 -1.17
C ARG A 66 1.73 -10.90 -0.69
N LYS A 67 2.51 -10.30 -1.61
CA LYS A 67 3.49 -9.26 -1.26
C LYS A 67 2.81 -7.99 -0.74
N ALA A 68 1.74 -7.53 -1.38
CA ALA A 68 1.01 -6.33 -0.96
C ALA A 68 0.36 -6.51 0.41
N ARG A 69 -0.21 -7.70 0.69
CA ARG A 69 -0.74 -8.04 2.01
C ARG A 69 0.34 -7.97 3.09
N ARG A 70 1.52 -8.56 2.81
CA ARG A 70 2.65 -8.49 3.75
C ARG A 70 3.18 -7.07 3.98
N VAL A 71 3.23 -6.25 2.93
CA VAL A 71 3.55 -4.81 3.05
C VAL A 71 2.51 -4.10 3.91
N ALA A 72 1.22 -4.40 3.75
CA ALA A 72 0.16 -3.81 4.54
C ALA A 72 0.30 -4.16 6.04
N GLU A 73 0.48 -5.44 6.35
CA GLU A 73 0.73 -5.94 7.72
C GLU A 73 1.91 -5.23 8.38
N GLU A 74 3.05 -5.18 7.70
CA GLU A 74 4.26 -4.52 8.21
C GLU A 74 4.08 -3.02 8.42
N ALA A 75 3.38 -2.34 7.51
CA ALA A 75 3.08 -0.92 7.64
C ALA A 75 2.16 -0.66 8.85
N PHE A 76 1.12 -1.48 9.06
CA PHE A 76 0.27 -1.36 10.24
C PHE A 76 1.02 -1.67 11.53
N ARG A 77 1.89 -2.69 11.53
CA ARG A 77 2.77 -3.00 12.66
C ARG A 77 3.66 -1.82 13.03
N LYS A 78 4.30 -1.18 12.04
CA LYS A 78 5.08 0.04 12.25
C LYS A 78 4.21 1.19 12.77
N ALA A 79 3.01 1.40 12.22
CA ALA A 79 2.10 2.43 12.69
C ALA A 79 1.72 2.26 14.18
N ARG A 80 1.55 1.01 14.64
CA ARG A 80 1.25 0.72 16.06
C ARG A 80 2.42 1.02 17.00
N ARG A 81 3.66 0.94 16.53
CA ARG A 81 4.85 1.27 17.34
C ARG A 81 4.93 2.75 17.70
N TYR A 82 4.40 3.64 16.87
CA TYR A 82 4.28 5.07 17.17
C TYR A 82 3.02 5.36 18.00
N LYS A 83 2.72 4.51 18.99
CA LYS A 83 1.65 4.77 19.97
C LYS A 83 1.95 6.11 20.64
N LYS A 84 0.88 6.90 20.79
CA LYS A 84 0.92 8.24 21.37
C LYS A 84 1.35 8.14 22.82
#